data_AF-W8Y5S0-F1
#
_entry.id   AF-W8Y5S0-F1
#
_cell.length_a   1.000
_cell.length_b   1.000
_cell.length_c   1.000
_cell.angle_alpha   90.00
_cell.angle_beta   90.00
_cell.angle_gamma   90.00
#
_symmetry.space_group_name_H-M   'P 1'
#
loop_
_entity.id
_entity.type
_entity.pdbx_description
1 polymer ?
#
loop_
_entity_poly.entity_id
_entity_poly.type
_entity_poly.pdbx_seq_one_letter_code
_entity_poly.pdbx_strand_id
1 'polypeptide(L)'
;MKKEKRQRLIKQFVKEYEIDKQERLVELLAKKDVLVTQATISRDIRELNLTKVPSQEGLMIYKVFSEEHLQTDIKLKKKLREVVVKIDCVDQLESFNIKEYF
;
A
#
# COMPACT_ATOMS: atom_id res chain seq x y z
N MET A 1 -2.12 30.35 -3.92
CA MET A 1 -0.98 29.40 -3.71
C MET A 1 -0.75 28.55 -4.96
N LYS A 2 0.51 28.27 -5.34
CA LYS A 2 0.80 27.38 -6.48
C LYS A 2 0.35 25.94 -6.17
N LYS A 3 -0.35 25.32 -7.13
CA LYS A 3 -0.91 23.95 -7.06
C LYS A 3 0.08 22.92 -6.50
N GLU A 4 1.33 22.95 -6.96
CA GLU A 4 2.39 22.05 -6.50
C GLU A 4 2.63 22.11 -4.99
N LYS A 5 2.65 23.32 -4.39
CA LYS A 5 2.86 23.47 -2.94
C LYS A 5 1.72 22.80 -2.17
N ARG A 6 0.47 22.93 -2.67
CA ARG A 6 -0.70 22.26 -2.09
C ARG A 6 -0.54 20.76 -2.10
N GLN A 7 -0.20 20.22 -3.27
CA GLN A 7 -0.10 18.78 -3.48
C GLN A 7 1.05 18.16 -2.67
N ARG A 8 2.15 18.89 -2.47
CA ARG A 8 3.23 18.49 -1.54
C ARG A 8 2.71 18.41 -0.10
N LEU A 9 1.97 19.42 0.37
CA LEU A 9 1.37 19.41 1.70
C LEU A 9 0.36 18.26 1.87
N ILE A 10 -0.49 18.01 0.88
CA ILE A 10 -1.43 16.87 0.89
C ILE A 10 -0.66 15.56 1.06
N LYS A 11 0.39 15.33 0.26
CA LYS A 11 1.24 14.13 0.37
C LYS A 11 1.91 13.99 1.74
N GLN A 12 2.33 15.11 2.33
CA GLN A 12 2.91 15.12 3.68
C GLN A 12 1.86 14.74 4.72
N PHE A 13 0.67 15.34 4.66
CA PHE A 13 -0.39 15.09 5.64
C PHE A 13 -0.90 13.65 5.64
N VAL A 14 -1.07 13.01 4.48
CA VAL A 14 -1.46 11.59 4.41
C VAL A 14 -0.36 10.62 4.85
N LYS A 15 0.88 11.10 5.01
CA LYS A 15 1.98 10.33 5.61
C LYS A 15 2.02 10.48 7.13
N GLU A 16 1.78 11.69 7.62
CA GLU A 16 1.86 12.03 9.05
C GLU A 16 0.59 11.72 9.85
N TYR A 17 -0.58 11.75 9.20
CA TYR A 17 -1.88 11.60 9.87
C TYR A 17 -2.72 10.50 9.23
N GLU A 18 -3.58 9.89 10.03
CA GLU A 18 -4.67 9.04 9.57
C GLU A 18 -5.82 9.91 9.07
N ILE A 19 -5.99 9.97 7.74
CA ILE A 19 -6.97 10.84 7.08
C ILE A 19 -8.00 9.98 6.37
N ASP A 20 -9.20 9.93 6.93
CA ASP A 20 -10.35 9.18 6.42
C ASP A 20 -11.23 10.00 5.45
N LYS A 21 -11.26 11.33 5.64
CA LYS A 21 -12.18 12.26 4.98
C LYS A 21 -11.46 13.39 4.26
N GLN A 22 -12.07 13.90 3.18
CA GLN A 22 -11.47 14.99 2.39
C GLN A 22 -11.55 16.33 3.13
N GLU A 23 -12.60 16.51 3.92
CA GLU A 23 -12.82 17.66 4.79
C GLU A 23 -11.64 17.84 5.74
N ARG A 24 -11.06 16.73 6.22
CA ARG A 24 -9.88 16.78 7.07
C ARG A 24 -8.66 17.38 6.37
N LEU A 25 -8.45 17.11 5.08
CA LEU A 25 -7.40 17.76 4.30
C LEU A 25 -7.65 19.26 4.12
N VAL A 26 -8.92 19.66 3.94
CA VAL A 26 -9.31 21.08 3.87
C VAL A 26 -8.94 21.79 5.18
N GLU A 27 -9.29 21.21 6.32
CA GLU A 27 -8.95 21.75 7.64
C GLU A 27 -7.44 21.88 7.85
N LEU A 28 -6.68 20.83 7.53
CA LEU A 28 -5.22 20.82 7.69
C LEU A 28 -4.52 21.85 6.79
N LEU A 29 -5.03 22.05 5.58
CA LEU A 29 -4.55 23.09 4.67
C LEU A 29 -4.94 24.49 5.15
N ALA A 30 -6.14 24.68 5.66
CA ALA A 30 -6.56 25.96 6.24
C ALA A 30 -5.65 26.39 7.40
N LYS A 31 -5.19 25.45 8.24
CA LYS A 31 -4.19 25.69 9.31
C LYS A 31 -2.81 26.11 8.80
N LYS A 32 -2.54 26.00 7.50
CA LYS A 32 -1.32 26.46 6.84
C LYS A 32 -1.59 27.68 5.94
N ASP A 33 -2.68 28.40 6.19
CA ASP A 33 -3.16 29.54 5.40
C ASP A 33 -3.46 29.18 3.93
N VAL A 34 -3.88 27.93 3.70
CA VAL A 34 -4.27 27.42 2.39
C VAL A 34 -5.77 27.15 2.36
N LEU A 35 -6.53 28.14 1.87
CA LEU A 35 -7.98 28.02 1.69
C LEU A 35 -8.30 27.30 0.39
N VAL A 36 -8.98 26.16 0.49
CA VAL A 36 -9.35 25.29 -0.62
C VAL A 36 -10.72 24.67 -0.39
N THR A 37 -11.40 24.27 -1.45
CA THR A 37 -12.68 23.58 -1.36
C THR A 37 -12.50 22.06 -1.38
N GLN A 38 -13.51 21.34 -0.91
CA GLN A 38 -13.58 19.88 -1.04
C GLN A 38 -13.44 19.44 -2.51
N ALA A 39 -14.06 20.15 -3.46
CA ALA A 39 -13.92 19.85 -4.89
C ALA A 39 -12.47 19.98 -5.40
N THR A 40 -11.69 20.92 -4.84
CA THR A 40 -10.26 21.06 -5.15
C THR A 40 -9.47 19.87 -4.62
N ILE A 41 -9.74 19.46 -3.38
CA ILE A 41 -9.11 18.28 -2.76
C ILE A 41 -9.47 17.00 -3.51
N SER A 42 -10.72 16.82 -3.92
CA SER A 42 -11.16 15.69 -4.74
C SER A 42 -10.38 15.58 -6.06
N ARG A 43 -10.07 16.72 -6.70
CA ARG A 43 -9.23 16.75 -7.91
C ARG A 43 -7.78 16.39 -7.58
N ASP A 44 -7.20 17.00 -6.53
CA ASP A 44 -5.82 16.71 -6.14
C ASP A 44 -5.62 15.25 -5.71
N ILE A 45 -6.56 14.65 -4.97
CA ILE A 45 -6.53 13.23 -4.59
C ILE A 45 -6.39 12.33 -5.82
N ARG A 46 -7.19 12.61 -6.86
CA ARG A 46 -7.15 11.87 -8.12
C ARG A 46 -5.83 12.07 -8.85
N GLU A 47 -5.37 13.32 -8.98
CA GLU A 47 -4.10 13.61 -9.65
C GLU A 47 -2.88 13.06 -8.91
N LEU A 48 -2.96 12.93 -7.59
CA LEU A 48 -1.88 12.39 -6.75
C LEU A 48 -1.95 10.88 -6.60
N ASN A 49 -2.93 10.20 -7.22
CA ASN A 49 -3.17 8.76 -7.10
C ASN A 49 -3.23 8.30 -5.63
N LEU A 50 -3.94 9.06 -4.78
CA LEU A 50 -4.17 8.64 -3.40
C LEU A 50 -5.26 7.57 -3.35
N THR A 51 -5.01 6.48 -2.64
CA THR A 51 -5.98 5.39 -2.46
C THR A 51 -6.35 5.23 -0.99
N LYS A 52 -7.54 4.70 -0.73
CA LYS A 52 -7.95 4.35 0.63
C LYS A 52 -7.47 2.95 0.98
N VAL A 53 -6.72 2.83 2.07
CA VAL A 53 -6.22 1.56 2.61
C VAL A 53 -6.64 1.42 4.07
N PRO A 54 -6.85 0.20 4.59
CA PRO A 54 -7.10 0.00 6.01
C PRO A 54 -5.87 0.39 6.83
N SER A 55 -6.07 1.18 7.89
CA SER A 55 -5.05 1.46 8.90
C SER A 55 -4.87 0.27 9.84
N GLN A 56 -3.91 0.35 10.77
CA GLN A 56 -3.69 -0.70 11.78
C GLN A 56 -4.91 -0.89 12.69
N GLU A 57 -5.73 0.15 12.84
CA GLU A 57 -6.98 0.13 13.61
C GLU A 57 -8.21 -0.24 12.75
N GLY A 58 -8.00 -0.56 11.46
CA GLY A 58 -9.06 -0.96 10.52
C GLY A 58 -9.80 0.21 9.86
N LEU A 59 -9.41 1.46 10.12
CA LEU A 59 -10.03 2.64 9.50
C LEU A 59 -9.52 2.85 8.06
N MET A 60 -10.41 3.14 7.12
CA MET A 60 -10.04 3.36 5.72
C MET A 60 -9.48 4.78 5.50
N ILE A 61 -8.15 4.88 5.38
CA ILE A 61 -7.42 6.15 5.30
C ILE A 61 -6.74 6.35 3.94
N TYR A 62 -6.56 7.61 3.54
CA TYR A 62 -5.82 7.96 2.33
C TYR A 62 -4.31 7.70 2.50
N LYS A 63 -3.70 7.04 1.51
CA LYS A 63 -2.25 6.86 1.38
C LYS A 63 -1.79 7.15 -0.04
N VAL A 64 -0.52 7.56 -0.17
CA VAL A 64 0.14 7.73 -1.46
C VAL A 64 0.49 6.37 -2.03
N PHE A 65 0.02 6.07 -3.24
CA PHE A 65 0.56 4.96 -4.02
C PHE A 65 2.01 5.31 -4.39
N SER A 66 2.98 4.73 -3.70
CA SER A 66 4.41 4.99 -3.90
C SER A 66 5.17 3.68 -4.10
N GLU A 67 6.36 3.75 -4.69
CA GLU A 67 7.22 2.60 -5.00
C GLU A 67 7.55 1.71 -3.78
N GLU A 68 7.39 2.22 -2.57
CA GLU A 68 7.52 1.47 -1.32
C GLU A 68 6.43 0.37 -1.16
N HIS A 69 5.22 0.62 -1.68
CA HIS A 69 4.21 -0.44 -1.83
C HIS A 69 4.58 -1.44 -2.93
N LEU A 70 5.21 -0.99 -4.02
CA LEU A 70 5.73 -1.88 -5.07
C LEU A 70 6.78 -2.86 -4.51
N GLN A 71 7.68 -2.40 -3.64
CA GLN A 71 8.67 -3.25 -2.95
C GLN A 71 8.01 -4.35 -2.10
N THR A 72 6.88 -4.01 -1.44
CA THR A 72 6.12 -4.96 -0.61
C THR A 72 5.45 -6.03 -1.49
N ASP A 73 4.85 -5.64 -2.62
CA ASP A 73 4.28 -6.55 -3.62
C ASP A 73 5.34 -7.43 -4.31
N ILE A 74 6.52 -6.88 -4.62
CA ILE A 74 7.64 -7.63 -5.19
C ILE A 74 8.13 -8.70 -4.20
N LYS A 75 8.22 -8.35 -2.91
CA LYS A 75 8.61 -9.28 -1.83
C LYS A 75 7.57 -10.39 -1.62
N LEU A 76 6.28 -10.06 -1.70
CA LEU A 76 5.17 -11.03 -1.68
C LEU A 76 5.22 -11.99 -2.88
N LYS A 77 5.39 -11.47 -4.10
CA LYS A 77 5.55 -12.30 -5.31
C LYS A 77 6.79 -13.20 -5.27
N LYS A 78 7.89 -12.74 -4.67
CA LYS A 78 9.10 -13.56 -4.47
C LYS A 78 8.83 -14.71 -3.49
N LYS A 79 8.18 -14.43 -2.34
CA LYS A 79 7.79 -15.47 -1.38
C LYS A 79 6.83 -16.50 -1.99
N LEU A 80 5.86 -16.07 -2.80
CA LEU A 80 4.93 -16.98 -3.45
C LEU A 80 5.65 -17.94 -4.41
N ARG A 81 6.62 -17.44 -5.19
CA ARG A 81 7.46 -18.29 -6.05
C ARG A 81 8.31 -19.28 -5.26
N GLU A 82 8.88 -18.88 -4.12
CA GLU A 82 9.65 -19.79 -3.26
C GLU A 82 8.78 -20.92 -2.67
N VAL A 83 7.50 -20.67 -2.36
CA VAL A 83 6.58 -21.71 -1.88
C VAL A 83 6.16 -22.67 -2.99
N VAL A 84 5.89 -22.16 -4.20
CA VAL A 84 5.49 -23.01 -5.34
C VAL A 84 6.62 -23.96 -5.76
N VAL A 85 7.88 -23.53 -5.67
CA VAL A 85 9.04 -24.41 -5.94
C VAL A 85 9.23 -25.46 -4.85
N LYS A 86 8.82 -25.19 -3.60
CA LYS A 86 8.90 -26.18 -2.51
C LYS A 86 7.86 -27.30 -2.62
N ILE A 87 6.75 -27.08 -3.34
CA ILE A 87 5.72 -28.11 -3.54
C ILE A 87 6.17 -29.16 -4.57
N ASP A 88 7.13 -28.85 -5.45
CA ASP A 88 7.72 -29.80 -6.41
C ASP A 88 8.71 -30.81 -5.76
N CYS A 89 9.01 -30.68 -4.47
CA CYS A 89 9.97 -31.56 -3.77
C CYS A 89 9.33 -32.48 -2.73
N VAL A 90 8.03 -32.79 -2.86
CA VAL A 90 7.35 -33.81 -2.05
C VAL A 90 6.66 -34.82 -2.95
N ASP A 91 7.41 -35.35 -3.91
CA ASP A 91 7.06 -36.59 -4.63
C ASP A 91 8.36 -37.35 -4.89
N GLN A 92 9.01 -37.82 -3.81
CA GLN A 92 9.99 -38.90 -3.95
C GLN A 92 9.43 -40.13 -3.25
N LEU A 93 8.65 -40.85 -4.06
CA LEU A 93 8.15 -42.21 -3.87
C LEU A 93 9.15 -43.09 -3.12
N GLU A 94 8.64 -43.66 -2.04
CA GLU A 94 9.15 -44.84 -1.36
C GLU A 94 9.52 -45.93 -2.39
N SER A 95 10.82 -46.14 -2.59
CA SER A 95 11.35 -47.37 -3.18
C SER A 95 12.13 -48.08 -2.08
N PHE A 96 11.41 -48.75 -1.19
CA PHE A 96 12.00 -49.64 -0.21
C PHE A 96 12.67 -50.81 -0.94
N ASN A 97 14.00 -50.85 -0.83
CA ASN A 97 14.85 -51.98 -1.18
C ASN A 97 14.32 -53.26 -0.49
N ILE A 98 13.77 -54.20 -1.26
CA ILE A 98 13.65 -55.58 -0.80
C ILE A 98 15.02 -56.21 -0.98
N LYS A 99 15.79 -56.25 0.10
CA LYS A 99 16.98 -57.09 0.22
C LYS A 99 16.56 -58.56 0.18
N GLU A 100 17.39 -59.34 -0.51
CA GLU A 100 17.47 -60.80 -0.52
C GLU A 100 17.10 -61.47 0.81
N TYR A 101 16.34 -62.57 0.72
CA TYR A 101 16.44 -63.69 1.63
C TYR A 101 16.27 -64.98 0.80
N PHE A 102 17.38 -65.73 0.69
CA PHE A 102 17.57 -67.14 0.32
C PHE A 102 16.85 -67.73 -0.91
#